data_AF-A0A2T5PFT7-F1
#
_entry.id   AF-A0A2T5PFT7-F1
#
_cell.length_a   1.000
_cell.length_b   1.000
_cell.length_c   1.000
_cell.angle_alpha   90.00
_cell.angle_beta   90.00
_cell.angle_gamma   90.00
#
_symmetry.space_group_name_H-M   'P 1'
#
loop_
_entity.id
_entity.type
_entity.pdbx_description
1 polymer ?
#
loop_
_entity_poly.entity_id
_entity_poly.type
_entity_poly.pdbx_seq_one_letter_code
_entity_poly.pdbx_strand_id
1 'polypeptide(L)' 'MTIPARKDISDIEDKERRFHVMAPASVVVALQAEAVSRCVDAWRLGGAVIQSWLEAGCPDQIERRKEVGQ' A
#
# COMPACT_ATOMS: atom_id res chain seq x y z
N MET A 1 -2.42 13.36 -34.33
CA MET A 1 -2.35 13.54 -32.87
C MET A 1 -1.16 12.75 -32.37
N THR A 2 -0.09 13.44 -31.96
CA THR A 2 1.13 12.78 -31.48
C THR A 2 0.94 12.52 -29.99
N ILE A 3 0.96 11.24 -29.58
CA ILE A 3 0.92 10.86 -28.16
C ILE A 3 2.23 11.39 -27.53
N PRO A 4 2.18 12.23 -26.49
CA PRO A 4 3.40 12.73 -25.86
C PRO A 4 4.22 11.55 -25.32
N ALA A 5 5.53 11.59 -25.56
CA ALA A 5 6.46 10.59 -25.05
C ALA A 5 6.25 10.42 -23.54
N ARG A 6 6.18 9.16 -23.08
CA ARG A 6 6.16 8.88 -21.64
C ARG A 6 7.40 9.55 -21.05
N LYS A 7 7.22 10.44 -20.08
CA LYS A 7 8.33 11.08 -19.36
C LYS A 7 9.33 9.99 -18.94
N ASP A 8 10.61 10.25 -19.17
CA ASP A 8 11.68 9.37 -18.70
C ASP A 8 11.48 9.09 -17.21
N ILE A 9 11.61 7.82 -16.82
CA ILE A 9 11.38 7.37 -15.44
C ILE A 9 12.30 8.11 -14.46
N SER A 10 13.45 8.61 -14.92
CA SER A 10 14.37 9.45 -14.16
C SER A 10 13.84 10.85 -13.81
N ASP A 11 12.84 11.36 -14.54
CA ASP A 11 12.17 12.64 -14.26
C ASP A 11 10.91 12.48 -13.39
N ILE A 12 10.60 11.25 -12.97
CA ILE A 12 9.50 10.99 -12.05
C ILE A 12 10.02 11.27 -10.65
N GLU A 13 9.79 12.50 -10.18
CA GLU A 13 9.99 12.87 -8.78
C GLU A 13 9.25 11.87 -7.88
N ASP A 14 9.98 11.24 -6.96
CA ASP A 14 9.46 10.25 -6.01
C ASP A 14 8.66 10.94 -4.91
N LYS A 15 7.49 11.43 -5.29
CA LYS A 15 6.57 12.13 -4.40
C LYS A 15 5.80 11.12 -3.57
N GLU A 16 5.56 11.46 -2.31
CA GLU A 16 4.54 10.77 -1.51
C GLU A 16 3.20 10.79 -2.28
N ARG A 17 2.72 9.60 -2.64
CA ARG A 17 1.41 9.42 -3.28
C ARG A 17 0.53 8.53 -2.42
N ARG A 18 -0.70 8.99 -2.22
CA ARG A 18 -1.75 8.14 -1.64
C ARG A 18 -2.30 7.24 -2.74
N PHE A 19 -2.32 5.94 -2.49
CA PHE A 19 -3.03 4.97 -3.32
C PHE A 19 -3.96 4.13 -2.45
N HIS A 20 -5.08 3.70 -3.03
CA HIS A 20 -6.10 2.95 -2.31
C HIS A 20 -5.77 1.46 -2.34
N VAL A 21 -5.82 0.83 -1.17
CA VAL A 21 -5.69 -0.62 -1.02
C VAL A 21 -7.01 -1.19 -0.51
N MET A 22 -7.41 -2.35 -1.05
CA MET A 22 -8.56 -3.09 -0.53
C MET A 22 -8.11 -4.07 0.54
N ALA A 23 -8.78 -4.04 1.68
CA ALA A 23 -8.55 -4.98 2.78
C ALA A 23 -9.88 -5.23 3.52
N PRO A 24 -10.04 -6.37 4.22
CA PRO A 24 -11.17 -6.56 5.12
C PRO A 24 -11.27 -5.44 6.15
N ALA A 25 -12.49 -5.10 6.57
CA ALA A 25 -12.72 -4.03 7.55
C ALA A 25 -11.94 -4.23 8.85
N SER A 26 -11.79 -5.49 9.30
CA SER A 26 -11.00 -5.85 10.49
C SER A 26 -9.52 -5.45 10.37
N VAL A 27 -8.93 -5.54 9.17
CA VAL A 27 -7.55 -5.14 8.91
C VAL A 27 -7.41 -3.62 8.96
N VAL A 28 -8.39 -2.89 8.41
CA VAL A 28 -8.40 -1.42 8.45
C VAL A 28 -8.49 -0.92 9.89
N VAL A 29 -9.36 -1.52 10.71
CA VAL A 29 -9.49 -1.17 12.13
C VAL A 29 -8.21 -1.48 12.91
N ALA A 30 -7.59 -2.64 12.66
CA ALA A 30 -6.33 -2.99 13.30
C ALA A 30 -5.20 -1.99 12.94
N LEU A 31 -5.11 -1.59 11.66
CA LEU A 31 -4.15 -0.58 11.23
C LEU A 31 -4.38 0.78 11.90
N GLN A 32 -5.64 1.20 12.03
CA GLN A 32 -5.99 2.45 12.71
C GLN A 32 -5.64 2.42 14.20
N ALA A 33 -5.93 1.32 14.90
CA ALA A 33 -5.57 1.15 16.30
C ALA A 33 -4.04 1.22 16.51
N GLU A 34 -3.28 0.59 15.62
CA GLU A 34 -1.82 0.63 15.66
C GLU A 34 -1.24 2.02 15.33
N ALA A 35 -1.88 2.74 14.40
CA ALA A 35 -1.49 4.12 14.09
C ALA A 35 -1.69 5.04 15.30
N VAL A 36 -2.81 4.89 16.01
CA VAL A 36 -3.11 5.64 17.24
C VAL A 36 -2.10 5.30 18.34
N SER A 37 -1.79 4.03 18.57
CA SER A 37 -0.83 3.62 19.61
C SER A 37 0.58 4.17 19.39
N ARG A 38 0.95 4.41 18.12
CA ARG A 38 2.24 4.96 17.71
C ARG A 38 2.24 6.47 17.49
N CYS A 39 1.11 7.15 17.71
CA CYS A 39 0.95 8.59 17.42
C CYS A 39 1.31 8.96 15.97
N VAL A 40 0.98 8.10 15.01
CA VAL A 40 1.20 8.34 13.57
C VAL A 40 -0.11 8.27 12.79
N ASP A 41 -0.13 8.88 11.60
CA ASP A 41 -1.28 8.76 10.70
C ASP A 41 -1.33 7.37 10.04
N ALA A 42 -2.54 6.83 9.88
CA ALA A 42 -2.75 5.49 9.33
C ALA A 42 -2.28 5.35 7.88
N TRP A 43 -2.32 6.43 7.08
CA TRP A 43 -1.81 6.39 5.71
C TRP A 43 -0.29 6.28 5.68
N ARG A 44 0.40 7.01 6.57
CA ARG A 44 1.86 6.92 6.70
C ARG A 44 2.29 5.56 7.23
N LEU A 45 1.60 5.03 8.24
CA LEU A 45 1.88 3.69 8.76
C LEU A 45 1.64 2.62 7.70
N GLY A 46 0.50 2.68 7.00
CA GLY A 46 0.18 1.73 5.93
C GLY A 46 1.22 1.77 4.79
N GLY A 47 1.65 2.97 4.39
CA GLY A 47 2.71 3.15 3.40
C GLY A 47 4.02 2.50 3.84
N ALA A 48 4.47 2.77 5.07
CA ALA A 48 5.70 2.19 5.62
C ALA A 48 5.65 0.67 5.73
N VAL A 49 4.50 0.10 6.10
CA VAL A 49 4.29 -1.36 6.15
C VAL A 49 4.39 -1.98 4.75
N ILE A 50 3.75 -1.37 3.75
CA ILE A 50 3.81 -1.85 2.36
C ILE A 50 5.23 -1.73 1.80
N GLN A 51 5.91 -0.61 2.05
CA GLN A 51 7.31 -0.43 1.66
C GLN A 51 8.19 -1.52 2.27
N SER A 52 8.09 -1.74 3.58
CA SER A 52 8.89 -2.76 4.27
C SER A 52 8.62 -4.16 3.70
N TRP A 53 7.37 -4.46 3.36
CA TRP A 53 7.00 -5.73 2.72
C TRP A 53 7.60 -5.88 1.33
N LEU A 54 7.59 -4.82 0.51
CA LEU A 54 8.20 -4.83 -0.82
C LEU A 54 9.72 -4.97 -0.75
N GLU A 55 10.37 -4.29 0.19
CA GLU A 55 11.82 -4.37 0.43
C GLU A 55 12.25 -5.76 0.91
N ALA A 56 11.39 -6.45 1.67
CA ALA A 56 11.63 -7.83 2.11
C ALA A 56 11.48 -8.88 0.99
N GLY A 57 10.95 -8.49 -0.17
CA GLY A 57 10.63 -9.39 -1.28
C GLY A 57 9.19 -9.90 -1.20
N CYS A 58 8.47 -9.78 -2.31
CA CYS A 58 7.11 -10.29 -2.43
C CYS A 58 7.14 -11.81 -2.66
N PRO A 59 6.35 -12.62 -1.94
CA PRO A 59 6.23 -14.04 -2.22
C PRO A 59 5.68 -14.28 -3.63
N ASP A 60 6.21 -15.29 -4.34
CA ASP A 60 5.82 -15.63 -5.71
C ASP A 60 4.32 -16.01 -5.83
N GLN A 61 3.71 -16.45 -4.72
CA GLN A 61 2.29 -16.75 -4.63
C GLN A 61 1.63 -15.97 -3.50
N ILE A 62 0.66 -15.14 -3.87
CA ILE A 62 -0.22 -14.44 -2.93
C ILE A 62 -1.56 -15.17 -2.92
N GLU A 63 -1.75 -16.08 -1.96
CA GLU A 63 -3.05 -16.73 -1.79
C GLU A 63 -4.01 -15.76 -1.09
N ARG A 64 -5.12 -15.41 -1.75
CA ARG A 64 -6.22 -14.72 -1.07
C ARG A 64 -6.78 -15.68 -0.01
N ARG A 65 -6.77 -15.26 1.26
CA ARG A 65 -7.49 -15.94 2.33
C ARG A 65 -8.93 -16.15 1.85
N LYS A 66 -9.35 -17.40 1.70
CA LYS A 66 -10.70 -17.75 1.20
C LYS A 66 -11.73 -17.01 2.04
N GLU A 67 -12.63 -16.29 1.37
CA GLU A 67 -13.78 -15.66 2.01
C GLU A 67 -14.60 -16.78 2.66
N VAL A 68 -14.69 -16.78 3.98
CA VAL A 68 -15.57 -17.69 4.71
C VAL A 68 -16.98 -17.13 4.57
N GLY A 69 -17.80 -17.75 3.72
CA GLY A 69 -19.25 -17.57 3.68
C GLY A 69 -19.77 -16.89 2.42
N GLN A 70 -20.21 -17.70 1.45
CA GLN A 70 -21.43 -17.42 0.69
C GLN A 70 -22.62 -17.99 1.46
#